data_AF-A0A2K0XPI8-F1
#
_entry.id   AF-A0A2K0XPI8-F1
#
_cell.length_a   1.000
_cell.length_b   1.000
_cell.length_c   1.000
_cell.angle_alpha   90.00
_cell.angle_beta   90.00
_cell.angle_gamma   90.00
#
_symmetry.space_group_name_H-M   'P 1'
#
loop_
_entity.id
_entity.type
_entity.pdbx_description
1 polymer ?
#
loop_
_entity_poly.entity_id
_entity_poly.type
_entity_poly.pdbx_seq_one_letter_code
_entity_poly.pdbx_strand_id
1 'polypeptide(L)'
;MEVFEKILINYGGYILICVRNVFQINEAYEECAEINKVLQKHNVSTTMTMEDWQTEMWRKGTSGMTAIKNSPYYFMEALEMCKEQGLLDKFIDNQIK
;
A
#
# COMPACT_ATOMS: atom_id res chain seq x y z
N MET A 1 12.61 -7.39 6.69
CA MET A 1 11.76 -6.99 5.56
C MET A 1 11.14 -5.66 5.93
N GLU A 2 11.36 -4.66 5.11
CA GLU A 2 10.83 -3.30 5.32
C GLU A 2 9.31 -3.30 5.26
N VAL A 3 8.67 -2.31 5.90
CA VAL A 3 7.21 -2.26 6.06
C VAL A 3 6.47 -2.31 4.72
N PHE A 4 6.96 -1.60 3.70
CA PHE A 4 6.33 -1.58 2.37
C PHE A 4 6.43 -2.93 1.65
N GLU A 5 7.54 -3.66 1.79
CA GLU A 5 7.67 -5.01 1.26
C GLU A 5 6.71 -5.99 1.95
N LYS A 6 6.54 -5.86 3.28
CA LYS A 6 5.56 -6.66 4.02
C LYS A 6 4.13 -6.39 3.55
N ILE A 7 3.77 -5.11 3.37
CA ILE A 7 2.46 -4.70 2.85
C ILE A 7 2.23 -5.31 1.46
N LEU A 8 3.23 -5.23 0.57
CA LEU A 8 3.11 -5.80 -0.77
C LEU A 8 2.87 -7.31 -0.74
N ILE A 9 3.61 -8.04 0.08
CA ILE A 9 3.53 -9.51 0.13
C ILE A 9 2.21 -9.97 0.75
N ASN A 10 1.76 -9.29 1.81
CA ASN A 10 0.56 -9.68 2.55
C ASN A 10 -0.74 -9.26 1.83
N TYR A 11 -0.75 -8.07 1.24
CA TYR A 11 -1.98 -7.45 0.75
C TYR A 11 -1.99 -7.16 -0.76
N GLY A 12 -0.83 -7.14 -1.41
CA GLY A 12 -0.69 -6.98 -2.85
C GLY A 12 -0.47 -5.55 -3.33
N GLY A 13 -0.20 -5.42 -4.64
CA GLY A 13 0.25 -4.17 -5.27
C GLY A 13 -0.74 -3.03 -5.13
N TYR A 14 -2.03 -3.31 -5.32
CA TYR A 14 -3.09 -2.30 -5.21
C TYR A 14 -3.15 -1.66 -3.83
N ILE A 15 -3.08 -2.46 -2.75
CA ILE A 15 -3.10 -1.93 -1.38
C ILE A 15 -1.87 -1.06 -1.11
N LEU A 16 -0.68 -1.48 -1.57
CA LEU A 16 0.52 -0.66 -1.45
C LEU A 16 0.43 0.66 -2.23
N ILE A 17 -0.23 0.67 -3.40
CA ILE A 17 -0.48 1.89 -4.17
C ILE A 17 -1.47 2.81 -3.44
N CYS A 18 -2.51 2.27 -2.80
CA CYS A 18 -3.41 3.06 -1.96
C CYS A 18 -2.65 3.74 -0.82
N VAL A 19 -1.72 3.02 -0.17
CA VAL A 19 -0.83 3.60 0.85
C VAL A 19 0.06 4.70 0.25
N ARG A 20 0.66 4.46 -0.92
CA ARG A 20 1.43 5.49 -1.66
C ARG A 20 0.62 6.75 -1.89
N ASN A 21 -0.65 6.63 -2.25
CA ASN A 21 -1.54 7.77 -2.51
C ASN A 21 -1.78 8.59 -1.23
N VAL A 22 -1.84 7.97 -0.05
CA VAL A 22 -1.90 8.70 1.23
C VAL A 22 -0.63 9.54 1.43
N PHE A 23 0.54 8.95 1.26
CA PHE A 23 1.81 9.69 1.35
C PHE A 23 1.87 10.82 0.30
N GLN A 24 1.42 10.56 -0.92
CA GLN A 24 1.39 11.54 -2.01
C GLN A 24 0.47 12.73 -1.69
N ILE A 25 -0.73 12.49 -1.16
CA ILE A 25 -1.68 13.55 -0.76
C ILE A 25 -1.09 14.43 0.34
N ASN A 26 -0.26 13.87 1.21
CA ASN A 26 0.40 14.59 2.30
C ASN A 26 1.82 15.07 1.92
N GLU A 27 2.15 15.11 0.63
CA GLU A 27 3.43 15.60 0.10
C GLU A 27 4.68 14.87 0.66
N ALA A 28 4.50 13.65 1.15
CA ALA A 28 5.56 12.80 1.67
C ALA A 28 6.26 12.04 0.54
N TYR A 29 7.04 12.79 -0.24
CA TYR A 29 7.65 12.29 -1.48
C TYR A 29 8.78 11.26 -1.25
N GLU A 30 9.44 11.28 -0.09
CA GLU A 30 10.46 10.28 0.26
C GLU A 30 9.86 8.87 0.36
N GLU A 31 8.76 8.72 1.11
CA GLU A 31 8.04 7.45 1.22
C GLU A 31 7.41 7.05 -0.12
N CYS A 32 6.94 8.01 -0.92
CA CYS A 32 6.50 7.71 -2.28
C CYS A 32 7.63 7.09 -3.11
N ALA A 33 8.87 7.60 -2.99
CA ALA A 33 10.02 7.07 -3.69
C ALA A 33 10.41 5.67 -3.18
N GLU A 34 10.33 5.42 -1.87
CA GLU A 34 10.57 4.11 -1.29
C GLU A 34 9.54 3.07 -1.73
N ILE A 35 8.25 3.42 -1.71
CA ILE A 35 7.18 2.55 -2.21
C ILE A 35 7.38 2.26 -3.70
N ASN A 36 7.74 3.25 -4.52
CA ASN A 36 8.01 3.06 -5.94
C ASN A 36 9.20 2.10 -6.17
N LYS A 37 10.26 2.19 -5.36
CA LYS A 37 11.38 1.23 -5.41
C LYS A 37 10.92 -0.19 -5.09
N VAL A 38 10.06 -0.37 -4.09
CA VAL A 38 9.48 -1.68 -3.74
C VAL A 38 8.61 -2.23 -4.87
N LEU A 39 7.71 -1.42 -5.43
CA LEU A 39 6.87 -1.82 -6.57
C LEU A 39 7.72 -2.23 -7.77
N GLN A 40 8.76 -1.44 -8.11
CA GLN A 40 9.69 -1.74 -9.20
C GLN A 40 10.48 -3.04 -8.95
N LYS A 41 11.01 -3.22 -7.73
CA LYS A 41 11.77 -4.43 -7.33
C LYS A 41 10.95 -5.71 -7.55
N HIS A 42 9.64 -5.64 -7.35
CA HIS A 42 8.72 -6.77 -7.49
C HIS A 42 7.99 -6.80 -8.85
N ASN A 43 8.37 -5.94 -9.79
CA ASN A 43 7.77 -5.82 -11.12
C ASN A 43 6.25 -5.59 -11.08
N VAL A 44 5.81 -4.76 -10.14
CA VAL A 44 4.41 -4.37 -9.94
C VAL A 44 4.19 -2.98 -10.55
N SER A 45 3.14 -2.84 -11.36
CA SER A 45 2.78 -1.54 -11.95
C SER A 45 2.36 -0.54 -10.89
N THR A 46 2.82 0.71 -10.99
CA THR A 46 2.41 1.82 -10.11
C THR A 46 1.01 2.36 -10.40
N THR A 47 0.41 1.91 -11.51
CA THR A 47 -0.94 2.29 -11.99
C THR A 47 -1.90 1.10 -11.99
N MET A 48 -1.61 0.06 -11.20
CA MET A 48 -2.46 -1.12 -11.07
C MET A 48 -3.87 -0.73 -10.64
N THR A 49 -4.87 -1.20 -11.38
CA THR A 49 -6.28 -1.04 -11.04
C THR A 49 -6.74 -2.10 -10.04
N MET A 50 -7.95 -1.94 -9.50
CA MET A 50 -8.52 -2.96 -8.61
C MET A 50 -8.80 -4.26 -9.37
N GLU A 51 -9.17 -4.18 -10.64
CA GLU A 51 -9.41 -5.30 -11.55
C GLU A 51 -8.11 -6.06 -11.90
N ASP A 52 -7.02 -5.33 -12.12
CA ASP A 52 -5.69 -5.94 -12.30
C ASP A 52 -5.30 -6.73 -11.05
N TRP A 53 -5.49 -6.14 -9.86
CA TRP A 53 -5.20 -6.81 -8.60
C TRP A 53 -6.10 -8.01 -8.34
N GLN A 54 -7.38 -7.95 -8.70
CA GLN A 54 -8.28 -9.11 -8.66
C GLN A 54 -7.72 -10.28 -9.47
N THR A 55 -7.22 -9.98 -10.67
CA THR A 55 -6.60 -10.97 -11.55
C THR A 55 -5.33 -11.55 -10.94
N GLU A 56 -4.49 -10.72 -10.30
CA GLU A 56 -3.30 -11.20 -9.58
C GLU A 56 -3.65 -12.12 -8.41
N MET A 57 -4.66 -11.77 -7.63
CA MET A 57 -5.10 -12.58 -6.48
C MET A 57 -5.62 -13.93 -6.95
N TRP A 58 -6.38 -13.97 -8.05
CA TRP A 58 -6.78 -15.24 -8.69
C TRP A 58 -5.59 -16.08 -9.14
N ARG A 59 -4.58 -15.48 -9.79
CA ARG A 59 -3.36 -16.21 -10.21
C ARG A 59 -2.58 -16.80 -9.03
N LYS A 60 -2.69 -16.19 -7.85
CA LYS A 60 -2.08 -16.66 -6.60
C LYS A 60 -2.93 -17.71 -5.86
N GLY A 61 -4.05 -18.15 -6.44
CA GLY A 61 -4.95 -19.14 -5.81
C GLY A 61 -5.90 -18.54 -4.78
N THR A 62 -5.94 -17.21 -4.65
CA THR A 62 -6.83 -16.49 -3.74
C THR A 62 -8.11 -16.10 -4.46
N SER A 63 -9.25 -16.11 -3.77
CA SER A 63 -10.49 -15.53 -4.32
C SER A 63 -10.33 -14.01 -4.50
N GLY A 64 -10.22 -13.55 -5.75
CA GLY A 64 -10.15 -12.14 -6.08
C GLY A 64 -11.35 -11.33 -5.59
N MET A 65 -12.55 -11.92 -5.60
CA MET A 65 -13.74 -11.27 -5.01
C MET A 65 -13.62 -11.11 -3.49
N THR A 66 -13.05 -12.10 -2.80
CA THR A 66 -12.81 -12.01 -1.36
C THR A 66 -11.74 -10.97 -1.07
N ALA A 67 -10.68 -10.90 -1.89
CA ALA A 67 -9.65 -9.87 -1.78
C ALA A 67 -10.22 -8.45 -1.94
N ILE A 68 -11.07 -8.22 -2.95
CA ILE A 68 -11.75 -6.92 -3.13
C ILE A 68 -12.63 -6.59 -1.93
N LYS A 69 -13.45 -7.53 -1.45
CA LYS A 69 -14.34 -7.29 -0.31
C LYS A 69 -13.58 -6.92 0.96
N ASN A 70 -12.39 -7.46 1.13
CA ASN A 70 -11.52 -7.19 2.28
C ASN A 70 -10.53 -6.04 2.04
N SER A 71 -10.52 -5.41 0.87
CA SER A 71 -9.55 -4.35 0.53
C SER A 71 -9.55 -3.18 1.52
N PRO A 72 -10.71 -2.73 2.08
CA PRO A 72 -10.69 -1.67 3.08
C PRO A 72 -10.01 -2.12 4.38
N TYR A 73 -10.21 -3.38 4.78
CA TYR A 73 -9.58 -3.94 5.97
C TYR A 73 -8.06 -4.06 5.80
N TYR A 74 -7.61 -4.60 4.66
CA TYR A 74 -6.18 -4.69 4.34
C TYR A 74 -5.51 -3.32 4.26
N PHE A 75 -6.22 -2.32 3.73
CA PHE A 75 -5.72 -0.95 3.70
C PHE A 75 -5.55 -0.37 5.11
N MET A 76 -6.52 -0.59 6.01
CA MET A 76 -6.41 -0.15 7.41
C MET A 76 -5.25 -0.86 8.14
N GLU A 77 -5.08 -2.17 7.96
CA GLU A 77 -3.94 -2.90 8.52
C GLU A 77 -2.61 -2.38 7.97
N ALA A 78 -2.54 -2.08 6.67
CA ALA A 78 -1.34 -1.51 6.06
C ALA A 78 -1.00 -0.12 6.62
N LEU A 79 -2.00 0.73 6.89
CA LEU A 79 -1.79 2.03 7.53
C LEU A 79 -1.36 1.89 9.00
N GLU A 80 -1.93 0.94 9.75
CA GLU A 80 -1.48 0.68 11.13
C GLU A 80 -0.03 0.21 11.15
N MET A 81 0.38 -0.65 10.20
CA MET A 81 1.78 -1.03 10.06
C MET A 81 2.70 0.17 9.79
N CYS A 82 2.27 1.13 8.97
CA CYS A 82 3.03 2.37 8.75
C CYS A 82 3.10 3.24 10.01
N LYS A 83 2.00 3.33 10.77
CA LYS A 83 1.93 4.06 12.03
C LYS A 83 2.83 3.47 13.10
N GLU A 84 2.88 2.14 13.24
CA GLU A 84 3.78 1.46 14.18
C GLU A 84 5.27 1.72 13.88
N GLN A 85 5.61 2.13 12.65
CA GLN A 85 6.95 2.53 12.25
C GLN A 85 7.19 4.05 12.33
N GLY A 86 6.22 4.82 12.85
CA GLY A 86 6.30 6.28 12.96
C GLY A 86 6.20 7.03 11.63
N LEU A 87 5.86 6.35 10.52
CA LEU A 87 5.84 6.97 9.18
C LEU A 87 4.70 7.98 9.00
N LEU A 88 3.67 7.90 9.84
CA LEU A 88 2.51 8.78 9.80
C LEU A 88 2.59 9.92 10.83
N ASP A 89 3.56 9.91 11.74
CA ASP A 89 3.66 10.87 12.84
C ASP A 89 3.77 12.31 12.34
N LYS A 90 4.52 12.50 11.25
CA LYS A 90 4.69 13.78 10.57
C LYS A 90 3.41 14.39 9.98
N PHE A 91 2.34 13.61 9.84
CA PHE A 91 1.04 14.12 9.38
C PHE A 91 0.18 14.64 10.52
N ILE A 92 0.46 14.21 11.76
CA ILE A 92 -0.28 14.61 12.96
C ILE A 92 0.15 16.04 13.38
N ASP A 93 1.44 16.35 13.27
CA ASP A 93 1.99 17.66 13.64
C ASP A 93 1.56 18.81 12.71
N ASN A 94 1.19 18.51 11.45
CA ASN A 94 0.76 19.51 10.47
C ASN A 94 -0.71 19.96 10.63
N GLN A 95 -1.47 19.39 11.58
CA GLN A 95 -2.86 19.76 11.86
C GLN A 95 -3.00 20.87 12.92
N ILE A 96 -1.91 21.34 13.52
CA ILE A 96 -1.89 22.37 14.59
C ILE A 96 -1.28 23.71 14.10
N LYS A 97 -1.49 24.07 12.84
CA LYS A 97 -1.17 25.40 12.29
C LYS A 97 -2.39 25.99 11.60
#